data_AF-A0A3E2N9X9-F1
#
_entry.id   AF-A0A3E2N9X9-F1
#
_cell.length_a   1.000
_cell.length_b   1.000
_cell.length_c   1.000
_cell.angle_alpha   90.00
_cell.angle_beta   90.00
_cell.angle_gamma   90.00
#
_symmetry.space_group_name_H-M   'P 1'
#
loop_
_entity.id
_entity.type
_entity.pdbx_description
1 polymer ?
#
loop_
_entity_poly.entity_id
_entity_poly.type
_entity_poly.pdbx_seq_one_letter_code
_entity_poly.pdbx_strand_id
1 'polypeptide(L)'
;MNANEMCKGDEQEQLIKILLEEACRQWCDFIDECPDRATGEGFGDFFFEIYAEKKDEYATELREIRLGMKEQTTRLCDEIGRCNGSGELQDELER
;
A
#
# COMPACT_ATOMS: atom_id res chain seq x y z
N MET A 1 -16.39 10.74 15.58
CA MET A 1 -15.21 10.11 14.96
C MET A 1 -15.20 10.50 13.49
N ASN A 2 -14.11 11.08 13.00
CA ASN A 2 -13.99 11.59 11.64
C ASN A 2 -13.36 10.53 10.71
N ALA A 3 -13.89 10.34 9.50
CA ALA A 3 -13.33 9.42 8.49
C ALA A 3 -11.84 9.69 8.18
N ASN A 4 -11.40 10.94 8.36
CA ASN A 4 -10.01 11.36 8.20
C ASN A 4 -9.08 10.83 9.31
N GLU A 5 -9.62 10.46 10.48
CA GLU A 5 -8.87 9.82 11.58
C GLU A 5 -8.77 8.31 11.35
N MET A 6 -9.80 7.68 10.77
CA MET A 6 -9.79 6.25 10.42
C MET A 6 -8.75 5.94 9.33
N CYS A 7 -8.72 6.73 8.24
CA CYS A 7 -7.80 6.49 7.13
C CYS A 7 -6.32 6.61 7.51
N LYS A 8 -6.00 7.43 8.53
CA LYS A 8 -4.62 7.55 9.04
C LYS A 8 -4.17 6.31 9.81
N GLY A 9 -5.10 5.64 10.50
CA GLY A 9 -4.81 4.38 11.19
C GLY A 9 -4.40 3.28 10.21
N ASP A 10 -5.17 3.11 9.13
CA ASP A 10 -4.92 2.08 8.12
C ASP A 10 -3.61 2.29 7.36
N GLU A 11 -3.27 3.54 7.01
CA GLU A 11 -2.01 3.87 6.33
C GLU A 11 -0.79 3.65 7.23
N GLN A 12 -0.89 4.08 8.49
CA GLN A 12 0.19 3.91 9.46
C GLN A 12 0.41 2.42 9.78
N GLU A 13 -0.67 1.64 9.88
CA GLU A 13 -0.57 0.19 10.07
C GLU A 13 0.10 -0.49 8.87
N GLN A 14 -0.27 -0.12 7.64
CA GLN A 14 0.37 -0.66 6.42
C GLN A 14 1.86 -0.33 6.36
N LEU A 15 2.22 0.92 6.68
CA LEU A 15 3.62 1.34 6.72
C LEU A 15 4.43 0.55 7.76
N ILE A 16 3.87 0.38 8.97
CA ILE A 16 4.51 -0.41 10.02
C ILE A 16 4.71 -1.86 9.59
N LYS A 17 3.71 -2.47 8.93
CA LYS A 17 3.82 -3.86 8.43
C LYS A 17 4.96 -4.01 7.43
N ILE A 18 5.05 -3.11 6.45
CA ILE A 18 6.12 -3.14 5.44
C ILE A 18 7.50 -2.99 6.09
N LEU A 19 7.65 -2.03 7.00
CA LEU A 19 8.92 -1.82 7.71
C LEU A 19 9.29 -3.00 8.61
N LEU A 20 8.30 -3.67 9.21
CA LEU A 20 8.53 -4.84 10.05
C LEU A 20 8.99 -6.04 9.22
N GLU A 21 8.39 -6.26 8.05
CA GLU A 21 8.81 -7.29 7.09
C GLU A 21 10.23 -7.02 6.57
N GLU A 22 10.53 -5.75 6.27
CA GLU A 22 11.86 -5.31 5.83
C GLU A 22 12.92 -5.54 6.92
N ALA A 23 12.64 -5.13 8.15
CA ALA A 23 13.54 -5.36 9.28
C ALA A 23 13.70 -6.85 9.55
N CYS A 24 12.63 -7.64 9.50
CA CYS A 24 12.69 -9.09 9.72
C CYS A 24 13.57 -9.78 8.66
N ARG A 25 13.40 -9.43 7.38
CA ARG A 25 14.23 -9.97 6.30
C ARG A 25 15.72 -9.68 6.53
N GLN A 26 16.06 -8.41 6.74
CA GLN A 26 17.45 -8.01 6.98
C GLN A 26 18.02 -8.64 8.26
N TRP A 27 17.21 -8.77 9.31
CA TRP A 27 17.65 -9.42 10.54
C TRP A 27 18.03 -10.88 10.29
N CYS A 28 17.16 -11.59 9.57
CA CYS A 28 17.33 -13.00 9.23
C CYS A 28 18.49 -13.26 8.25
N ASP A 29 18.75 -12.35 7.30
CA ASP A 29 19.82 -12.50 6.29
C ASP A 29 21.23 -12.65 6.92
N PHE A 30 21.43 -12.14 8.14
CA PHE A 30 22.71 -12.24 8.86
C PHE A 30 22.69 -13.25 10.03
N ILE A 31 21.69 -14.14 10.12
CA ILE A 31 21.66 -15.17 11.17
C ILE A 31 22.86 -16.11 11.05
N ASP A 32 23.29 -16.46 9.83
CA ASP A 32 24.44 -17.33 9.65
C ASP A 32 25.76 -16.70 10.15
N GLU A 33 25.86 -15.36 10.06
CA GLU A 33 27.02 -14.59 10.50
C GLU A 33 26.98 -14.25 12.00
N CYS A 34 25.77 -14.11 12.56
CA CYS A 34 25.54 -13.84 13.97
C CYS A 34 24.36 -14.71 14.47
N PRO A 35 24.61 -15.99 14.83
CA PRO A 35 23.56 -16.93 15.22
C PRO A 35 22.72 -16.49 16.42
N ASP A 36 23.28 -15.64 17.28
CA ASP A 36 22.57 -15.06 18.43
C ASP A 36 21.35 -14.24 18.00
N ARG A 37 21.30 -13.76 16.75
CA ARG A 37 20.11 -13.12 16.16
C ARG A 37 18.89 -14.03 16.15
N ALA A 38 19.07 -15.35 16.13
CA ALA A 38 17.96 -16.30 16.21
C ALA A 38 17.21 -16.24 17.56
N THR A 39 17.82 -15.68 18.60
CA THR A 39 17.16 -15.43 19.89
C THR A 39 16.15 -14.28 19.81
N GLY A 40 16.26 -13.41 18.81
CA GLY A 40 15.48 -12.19 18.67
C GLY A 40 15.91 -11.05 19.59
N GLU A 41 16.92 -11.25 20.44
CA GLU A 41 17.46 -10.18 21.29
C GLU A 41 18.08 -9.07 20.41
N GLY A 42 17.68 -7.82 20.65
CA GLY A 42 18.12 -6.66 19.86
C GLY A 42 17.31 -6.39 18.58
N PHE A 43 16.39 -7.27 18.18
CA PHE A 43 15.57 -7.04 16.99
C PHE A 43 14.69 -5.78 17.10
N GLY A 44 14.17 -5.48 18.29
CA GLY A 44 13.35 -4.29 18.51
C GLY A 44 14.10 -2.99 18.24
N ASP A 45 15.33 -2.89 18.74
CA ASP A 45 16.18 -1.71 18.51
C ASP A 45 16.56 -1.61 17.03
N PHE A 46 16.93 -2.73 16.40
CA PHE A 46 17.19 -2.81 14.97
C PHE A 46 15.98 -2.38 14.12
N PHE A 47 14.77 -2.81 14.48
CA PHE A 47 13.55 -2.36 13.81
C PHE A 47 13.38 -0.85 13.89
N PHE A 48 13.65 -0.22 15.04
CA PHE A 48 13.56 1.23 15.16
C PHE A 48 14.64 1.96 14.34
N GLU A 49 15.82 1.37 14.15
CA GLU A 49 16.84 1.88 13.22
C GLU A 49 16.33 1.85 11.77
N ILE A 50 15.81 0.71 11.33
CA ILE A 50 15.20 0.57 9.99
C ILE A 50 14.02 1.52 9.81
N TYR A 51 13.18 1.66 10.84
CA TYR A 51 12.05 2.58 10.82
C TYR A 51 12.53 4.03 10.66
N ALA A 52 13.56 4.44 11.41
CA ALA A 52 14.10 5.79 11.31
C ALA A 52 14.72 6.07 9.93
N GLU A 53 15.40 5.09 9.35
CA GLU A 53 16.05 5.20 8.04
C GLU A 53 15.04 5.22 6.89
N LYS A 54 14.05 4.31 6.90
CA LYS A 54 13.25 3.99 5.71
C LYS A 54 11.79 4.47 5.76
N LYS A 55 11.28 4.94 6.90
CA LYS A 55 9.84 5.31 7.01
C LYS A 55 9.37 6.30 5.95
N ASP A 56 10.19 7.28 5.59
CA ASP A 56 9.78 8.39 4.72
C ASP A 56 9.78 7.96 3.25
N GLU A 57 10.71 7.07 2.88
CA GLU A 57 10.75 6.39 1.58
C GLU A 57 9.50 5.54 1.38
N TYR A 58 9.23 4.60 2.29
CA TYR A 58 8.06 3.73 2.18
C TYR A 58 6.73 4.48 2.29
N ALA A 59 6.66 5.55 3.10
CA ALA A 59 5.47 6.41 3.14
C ALA A 59 5.22 7.12 1.81
N THR A 60 6.27 7.45 1.08
CA THR A 60 6.19 8.07 -0.25
C THR A 60 5.74 7.05 -1.29
N GLU A 61 6.36 5.87 -1.32
CA GLU A 61 5.98 4.78 -2.23
C GLU A 61 4.51 4.36 -2.06
N LEU A 62 4.07 4.16 -0.81
CA LEU A 62 2.66 3.84 -0.51
C LEU A 62 1.70 4.91 -1.03
N ARG A 63 2.09 6.18 -0.92
CA ARG A 63 1.29 7.29 -1.44
C ARG A 63 1.21 7.23 -2.96
N GLU A 64 2.32 6.99 -3.63
CA GLU A 64 2.39 6.91 -5.10
C GLU A 64 1.59 5.73 -5.64
N ILE A 65 1.75 4.54 -5.06
CA ILE A 65 0.97 3.34 -5.42
C ILE A 65 -0.53 3.64 -5.29
N ARG A 66 -0.93 4.27 -4.19
CA ARG A 66 -2.33 4.64 -3.96
C ARG A 66 -2.84 5.66 -4.97
N LEU A 67 -2.04 6.66 -5.34
CA LEU A 67 -2.40 7.63 -6.37
C LEU A 67 -2.57 6.92 -7.73
N GLY A 68 -1.67 6.01 -8.09
CA GLY A 68 -1.79 5.18 -9.29
C GLY A 68 -3.06 4.34 -9.30
N MET A 69 -3.43 3.70 -8.18
CA MET A 69 -4.68 2.94 -8.06
C MET A 69 -5.92 3.83 -8.23
N LYS A 70 -5.92 5.05 -7.67
CA LYS A 70 -7.02 6.01 -7.83
C LYS A 70 -7.19 6.46 -9.28
N GLU A 71 -6.08 6.70 -9.98
CA GLU A 71 -6.12 7.04 -11.40
C GLU A 71 -6.70 5.89 -12.24
N GLN A 72 -6.25 4.65 -12.00
CA GLN A 72 -6.79 3.48 -12.68
C GLN A 72 -8.30 3.29 -12.41
N THR A 73 -8.72 3.46 -11.15
CA THR A 73 -10.14 3.38 -10.76
C THR A 73 -10.97 4.46 -11.45
N THR A 74 -10.47 5.69 -11.53
CA THR A 74 -11.16 6.81 -12.21
C THR A 74 -11.33 6.51 -13.69
N ARG A 75 -10.27 6.04 -14.36
CA ARG A 75 -10.32 5.65 -15.77
C ARG A 75 -11.34 4.54 -16.03
N LEU A 76 -11.39 3.53 -15.16
CA LEU A 76 -12.36 2.44 -15.27
C LEU A 76 -13.80 2.95 -15.10
N CYS A 77 -14.06 3.85 -14.15
CA CYS A 77 -15.38 4.48 -13.97
C CYS A 77 -15.78 5.30 -15.21
N ASP A 78 -14.85 6.07 -15.78
CA ASP A 78 -15.08 6.83 -17.02
C ASP A 78 -15.32 5.92 -18.23
N GLU A 79 -14.65 4.77 -18.30
CA GLU A 79 -14.85 3.76 -19.33
C GLU A 79 -16.21 3.07 -19.21
N ILE A 80 -16.60 2.65 -18.00
CA ILE A 80 -17.93 2.09 -17.72
C ILE A 80 -19.03 3.13 -18.01
N GLY A 81 -18.83 4.40 -17.62
CA GLY A 81 -19.75 5.49 -17.92
C GLY A 81 -19.92 5.72 -19.43
N ARG A 82 -18.86 5.53 -20.22
CA ARG A 82 -18.91 5.56 -21.69
C ARG A 82 -19.62 4.34 -22.28
N CYS A 83 -19.37 3.14 -21.76
CA CYS A 83 -20.04 1.91 -22.19
C CYS A 83 -21.55 1.90 -21.88
N ASN A 84 -21.98 2.55 -20.80
CA ASN A 84 -23.40 2.72 -20.47
C ASN A 84 -24.10 3.83 -21.28
N GLY A 85 -23.33 4.67 -22.01
CA GLY A 85 -23.82 5.74 -22.87
C GLY A 85 -23.97 5.39 -24.35
N SER A 86 -23.53 4.20 -24.77
CA SER A 86 -23.63 3.72 -26.17
C SER A 86 -24.76 2.68 -26.33
N GLY A 87 -25.96 3.05 -25.90
CA GLY A 87 -27.19 2.34 -26.26
C GLY A 87 -27.63 2.71 -27.67
N GLU A 88 -27.02 2.09 -28.69
CA GLU A 88 -27.63 1.98 -30.01
C GLU A 88 -28.77 0.96 -29.94
N LEU A 89 -30.02 1.43 -30.08
CA LEU A 89 -31.11 0.85 -30.89
C LEU A 89 -32.45 1.44 -30.42
N GLN A 90 -33.00 2.37 -31.19
CA GLN A 90 -34.45 2.48 -31.42
C GLN A 90 -34.73 3.47 -32.56
N ASP A 91 -34.29 3.11 -33.76
CA ASP A 91 -34.82 3.65 -35.03
C ASP A 91 -35.41 2.48 -35.83
N GLU A 92 -36.44 1.83 -35.28
CA GLU A 92 -37.21 0.79 -36.02
C GLU A 92 -38.55 0.45 -35.34
N LEU A 93 -39.38 1.44 -34.97
CA LEU A 93 -40.79 1.14 -34.65
C LEU A 93 -41.80 2.31 -34.81
N GLU A 94 -41.63 3.18 -35.80
CA GLU A 94 -42.73 4.07 -36.23
C GLU A 94 -42.77 4.16 -37.77
N ARG A 95 -43.21 3.07 -38.41
CA ARG A 95 -43.74 3.06 -39.78
C ARG A 95 -45.10 2.41 -39.81
#